data_AF-A0A9D6AE90-F1
#
_entry.id   AF-A0A9D6AE90-F1
#
_cell.length_a   1.000
_cell.length_b   1.000
_cell.length_c   1.000
_cell.angle_alpha   90.00
_cell.angle_beta   90.00
_cell.angle_gamma   90.00
#
_symmetry.space_group_name_H-M   'P 1'
#
loop_
_entity.id
_entity.type
_entity.pdbx_description
1 polymer ?
#
loop_
_entity_poly.entity_id
_entity_poly.type
_entity_poly.pdbx_seq_one_letter_code
_entity_poly.pdbx_strand_id
1 'polypeptide(L)'
;MSKKPFVSVDALEAITKTYPTPFHLYNKAEIVRRAKLLQEAFSWNAGFKEYFAVKATPNPYIVRLLAELGCGCDCANATELTLAKACGVTGQNIMLSSNDTTVLDFARAHELGAIINLDAGGDMLTTLEEAVGSNMPQVMCARLNPGGVFESQNGIIGNPDDAKFGMTEEQLFQTFAYLKTKGVTEFGLHAFLASNAQEEDYYPNLARVLFELAVKLHRELDIHIGFIDLSGGIGVAYEPDQVEPDVLAIGQGVKR
;
A
#
# COMPACT_ATOMS: atom_id res chain seq x y z
N MET A 1 -1.38 8.13 27.22
CA MET A 1 -2.07 7.06 27.98
C MET A 1 -1.13 5.87 28.06
N SER A 2 -1.02 5.16 29.19
CA SER A 2 -0.17 3.94 29.25
C SER A 2 -0.79 2.82 28.42
N LYS A 3 -0.05 2.24 27.47
CA LYS A 3 -0.48 1.04 26.73
C LYS A 3 -0.75 -0.11 27.71
N LYS A 4 -1.94 -0.71 27.65
CA LYS A 4 -2.36 -1.84 28.50
C LYS A 4 -2.87 -3.00 27.65
N PRO A 5 -2.70 -4.26 28.07
CA PRO A 5 -3.34 -5.39 27.41
C PRO A 5 -4.86 -5.20 27.37
N PHE A 6 -5.49 -5.57 26.24
CA PHE A 6 -6.95 -5.47 26.07
C PHE A 6 -7.73 -6.62 26.73
N VAL A 7 -7.02 -7.59 27.33
CA VAL A 7 -7.56 -8.79 27.96
C VAL A 7 -6.93 -8.96 29.34
N SER A 8 -7.69 -9.47 30.30
CA SER A 8 -7.20 -9.75 31.66
C SER A 8 -6.45 -11.08 31.73
N VAL A 9 -5.66 -11.26 32.80
CA VAL A 9 -4.95 -12.52 33.07
C VAL A 9 -5.94 -13.69 33.21
N ASP A 10 -6.99 -13.53 34.01
CA ASP A 10 -8.02 -14.57 34.20
C ASP A 10 -8.69 -15.00 32.89
N ALA A 11 -8.95 -14.04 31.99
CA ALA A 11 -9.53 -14.33 30.68
C ALA A 11 -8.54 -15.09 29.78
N LEU A 12 -7.25 -14.74 29.81
CA LEU A 12 -6.21 -15.49 29.11
C LEU A 12 -6.07 -16.92 29.64
N GLU A 13 -6.06 -17.10 30.97
CA GLU A 13 -6.01 -18.42 31.60
C GLU A 13 -7.25 -19.28 31.30
N ALA A 14 -8.42 -18.65 31.07
CA ALA A 14 -9.60 -19.36 30.61
C ALA A 14 -9.46 -19.81 29.15
N ILE A 15 -8.93 -18.96 28.27
CA ILE A 15 -8.70 -19.26 26.85
C ILE A 15 -7.70 -20.41 26.69
N THR A 16 -6.62 -20.45 27.47
CA THR A 16 -5.57 -21.48 27.39
C THR A 16 -6.07 -22.88 27.75
N LYS A 17 -7.18 -23.00 28.50
CA LYS A 17 -7.84 -24.29 28.78
C LYS A 17 -8.50 -24.89 27.55
N THR A 18 -8.86 -24.08 26.57
CA THR A 18 -9.50 -24.51 25.31
C THR A 18 -8.51 -24.54 24.14
N TYR A 19 -7.63 -23.55 24.06
CA TYR A 19 -6.68 -23.39 22.96
C TYR A 19 -5.24 -23.56 23.46
N PRO A 20 -4.50 -24.57 22.96
CA PRO A 20 -3.10 -24.77 23.32
C PRO A 20 -2.23 -23.54 22.99
N THR A 21 -1.19 -23.32 23.79
CA THR A 21 -0.20 -22.26 23.58
C THR A 21 0.99 -22.76 22.74
N PRO A 22 1.62 -21.90 21.93
CA PRO A 22 1.33 -20.46 21.75
C PRO A 22 0.14 -20.22 20.81
N PHE A 23 -0.59 -19.11 21.03
CA PHE A 23 -1.64 -18.63 20.14
C PHE A 23 -1.54 -17.11 19.91
N HIS A 24 -2.15 -16.64 18.83
CA HIS A 24 -2.37 -15.21 18.58
C HIS A 24 -3.81 -14.85 18.91
N LEU A 25 -4.00 -13.77 19.68
CA LEU A 25 -5.32 -13.24 20.03
C LEU A 25 -5.56 -11.92 19.30
N TYR A 26 -6.55 -11.90 18.42
CA TYR A 26 -6.90 -10.72 17.63
C TYR A 26 -8.10 -9.99 18.24
N ASN A 27 -7.97 -8.67 18.44
CA ASN A 27 -9.07 -7.84 18.90
C ASN A 27 -9.85 -7.28 17.70
N LYS A 28 -10.98 -7.93 17.36
CA LYS A 28 -11.86 -7.50 16.26
C LYS A 28 -12.30 -6.04 16.39
N ALA A 29 -12.68 -5.60 17.59
CA ALA A 29 -13.18 -4.24 17.79
C ALA A 29 -12.10 -3.20 17.49
N GLU A 30 -10.85 -3.47 17.88
CA GLU A 30 -9.73 -2.56 17.59
C GLU A 30 -9.37 -2.54 16.11
N ILE A 31 -9.38 -3.69 15.41
CA ILE A 31 -9.18 -3.75 13.95
C ILE A 31 -10.23 -2.88 13.23
N VAL A 32 -11.51 -3.03 13.59
CA VAL A 32 -12.61 -2.23 13.03
C VAL A 32 -12.41 -0.75 13.32
N ARG A 33 -12.02 -0.40 14.54
CA ARG A 33 -11.80 1.00 14.95
C ARG A 33 -10.67 1.64 14.15
N ARG A 34 -9.55 0.94 13.96
CA ARG A 34 -8.38 1.45 13.20
C ARG A 34 -8.70 1.66 11.72
N ALA A 35 -9.39 0.70 11.09
CA ALA A 35 -9.81 0.85 9.69
C ALA A 35 -10.72 2.07 9.52
N LYS A 36 -11.71 2.25 10.41
CA LYS A 36 -12.60 3.43 10.39
C LYS A 36 -11.88 4.74 10.64
N LEU A 37 -10.90 4.76 11.56
CA LEU A 37 -10.11 5.95 11.86
C LEU A 37 -9.34 6.43 10.62
N LEU A 38 -8.77 5.51 9.85
CA LEU A 38 -8.04 5.85 8.63
C LEU A 38 -9.00 6.34 7.52
N GLN A 39 -10.15 5.69 7.37
CA GLN A 39 -11.22 6.17 6.47
C GLN A 39 -11.71 7.58 6.85
N GLU A 40 -11.85 7.86 8.14
CA GLU A 40 -12.24 9.18 8.64
C GLU A 40 -11.18 10.24 8.33
N ALA A 41 -9.89 9.93 8.57
CA ALA A 41 -8.77 10.83 8.33
C ALA A 41 -8.69 11.33 6.87
N PHE A 42 -9.09 10.48 5.91
CA PHE A 42 -9.08 10.78 4.48
C PHE A 42 -10.47 11.00 3.88
N SER A 43 -11.53 11.12 4.71
CA SER A 43 -12.92 11.30 4.27
C SER A 43 -13.18 12.56 3.44
N TRP A 44 -12.25 13.52 3.45
CA TRP A 44 -12.28 14.70 2.59
C TRP A 44 -12.03 14.37 1.11
N ASN A 45 -11.47 13.21 0.80
CA ASN A 45 -11.32 12.68 -0.56
C ASN A 45 -12.36 11.57 -0.77
N ALA A 46 -13.41 11.84 -1.57
CA ALA A 46 -14.44 10.85 -1.89
C ALA A 46 -13.91 9.61 -2.63
N GLY A 47 -12.74 9.72 -3.27
CA GLY A 47 -12.05 8.62 -3.93
C GLY A 47 -11.06 7.87 -3.03
N PHE A 48 -10.93 8.22 -1.74
CA PHE A 48 -10.00 7.53 -0.84
C PHE A 48 -10.36 6.05 -0.70
N LYS A 49 -9.33 5.20 -0.76
CA LYS A 49 -9.44 3.76 -0.57
C LYS A 49 -8.26 3.29 0.26
N GLU A 50 -8.57 2.62 1.36
CA GLU A 50 -7.56 1.92 2.16
C GLU A 50 -7.30 0.54 1.55
N TYR A 51 -6.05 0.21 1.24
CA TYR A 51 -5.62 -1.13 0.81
C TYR A 51 -4.84 -1.80 1.94
N PHE A 52 -5.42 -2.83 2.54
CA PHE A 52 -4.74 -3.57 3.59
C PHE A 52 -3.59 -4.38 3.01
N ALA A 53 -2.37 -4.13 3.51
CA ALA A 53 -1.19 -4.90 3.14
C ALA A 53 -1.29 -6.34 3.67
N VAL A 54 -1.61 -7.29 2.79
CA VAL A 54 -1.90 -8.69 3.16
C VAL A 54 -0.71 -9.34 3.86
N LYS A 55 0.51 -8.99 3.46
CA LYS A 55 1.77 -9.42 4.10
C LYS A 55 1.81 -9.20 5.62
N ALA A 56 1.09 -8.19 6.13
CA ALA A 56 1.09 -7.88 7.57
C ALA A 56 0.37 -8.96 8.39
N THR A 57 -0.73 -9.51 7.88
CA THR A 57 -1.46 -10.60 8.52
C THR A 57 -2.32 -11.32 7.47
N PRO A 58 -1.79 -12.35 6.77
CA PRO A 58 -2.48 -13.09 5.71
C PRO A 58 -3.51 -14.08 6.28
N ASN A 59 -4.41 -13.58 7.13
CA ASN A 59 -5.46 -14.34 7.78
C ASN A 59 -6.80 -14.08 7.08
N PRO A 60 -7.45 -15.09 6.47
CA PRO A 60 -8.68 -14.90 5.68
C PRO A 60 -9.83 -14.28 6.47
N TYR A 61 -9.91 -14.51 7.79
CA TYR A 61 -10.95 -13.92 8.62
C TYR A 61 -10.76 -12.40 8.80
N ILE A 62 -9.50 -11.95 8.89
CA ILE A 62 -9.17 -10.52 9.02
C ILE A 62 -9.30 -9.83 7.66
N VAL A 63 -8.81 -10.46 6.59
CA VAL A 63 -8.95 -9.94 5.23
C VAL A 63 -10.43 -9.77 4.87
N ARG A 64 -11.27 -10.77 5.14
CA ARG A 64 -12.72 -10.66 4.91
C ARG A 64 -13.36 -9.56 5.76
N LEU A 65 -12.99 -9.45 7.03
CA LEU A 65 -13.49 -8.38 7.90
C LEU A 65 -13.15 -6.98 7.35
N LEU A 66 -11.93 -6.77 6.89
CA LEU A 66 -11.50 -5.48 6.31
C LEU A 66 -12.19 -5.21 4.97
N ALA A 67 -12.38 -6.24 4.15
CA ALA A 67 -13.16 -6.13 2.91
C ALA A 67 -14.64 -5.74 3.18
N GLU A 68 -15.26 -6.30 4.22
CA GLU A 68 -16.63 -5.92 4.67
C GLU A 68 -16.70 -4.45 5.15
N LEU A 69 -15.59 -3.89 5.63
CA LEU A 69 -15.47 -2.47 5.98
C LEU A 69 -15.14 -1.57 4.77
N GLY A 70 -15.00 -2.14 3.58
CA GLY A 70 -14.71 -1.42 2.35
C GLY A 70 -13.22 -1.23 2.04
N CYS A 71 -12.29 -1.85 2.79
CA CYS A 71 -10.88 -1.87 2.43
C CYS A 71 -10.63 -2.77 1.19
N GLY A 72 -9.61 -2.43 0.41
CA GLY A 72 -9.00 -3.30 -0.59
C GLY A 72 -7.88 -4.16 0.00
N CYS A 73 -7.19 -4.89 -0.86
CA CYS A 73 -6.00 -5.68 -0.53
C CYS A 73 -4.80 -5.21 -1.35
N ASP A 74 -3.68 -4.92 -0.69
CA ASP A 74 -2.37 -4.82 -1.33
C ASP A 74 -1.65 -6.16 -1.17
N CYS A 75 -1.41 -6.83 -2.29
CA CYS A 75 -0.85 -8.17 -2.40
C CYS A 75 0.55 -8.11 -3.03
N ALA A 76 1.46 -9.00 -2.62
CA ALA A 76 2.81 -9.07 -3.15
C ALA A 76 3.06 -10.25 -4.12
N ASN A 77 2.12 -11.20 -4.23
CA ASN A 77 2.28 -12.39 -5.09
C ASN A 77 0.94 -13.11 -5.34
N ALA A 78 0.96 -14.12 -6.22
CA ALA A 78 -0.16 -14.95 -6.62
C ALA A 78 -0.84 -15.70 -5.46
N THR A 79 -0.11 -16.01 -4.39
CA THR A 79 -0.68 -16.66 -3.19
C THR A 79 -1.56 -15.68 -2.43
N GLU A 80 -1.09 -14.45 -2.22
CA GLU A 80 -1.87 -13.39 -1.58
C GLU A 80 -3.05 -12.95 -2.46
N LEU A 81 -2.87 -12.86 -3.78
CA LEU A 81 -3.97 -12.63 -4.74
C LEU A 81 -5.04 -13.72 -4.64
N THR A 82 -4.64 -14.97 -4.47
CA THR A 82 -5.58 -16.09 -4.30
C THR A 82 -6.31 -16.02 -2.97
N LEU A 83 -5.63 -15.63 -1.89
CA LEU A 83 -6.26 -15.37 -0.58
C LEU A 83 -7.28 -14.23 -0.69
N ALA A 84 -6.93 -13.12 -1.35
CA ALA A 84 -7.83 -11.99 -1.57
C ALA A 84 -9.09 -12.40 -2.35
N LYS A 85 -8.92 -13.15 -3.45
CA LYS A 85 -10.03 -13.74 -4.22
C LYS A 85 -10.92 -14.62 -3.35
N ALA A 86 -10.34 -15.49 -2.54
CA ALA A 86 -11.09 -16.37 -1.62
C ALA A 86 -11.85 -15.60 -0.52
N CYS A 87 -11.42 -14.36 -0.24
CA CYS A 87 -12.12 -13.44 0.66
C CYS A 87 -13.15 -12.55 -0.07
N GLY A 88 -13.35 -12.73 -1.37
CA GLY A 88 -14.33 -11.98 -2.17
C GLY A 88 -13.83 -10.63 -2.68
N VAL A 89 -12.53 -10.32 -2.55
CA VAL A 89 -11.92 -9.10 -3.07
C VAL A 89 -11.48 -9.35 -4.51
N THR A 90 -11.87 -8.49 -5.44
CA THR A 90 -11.55 -8.55 -6.88
C THR A 90 -11.51 -7.16 -7.50
N GLY A 91 -11.07 -7.08 -8.76
CA GLY A 91 -10.98 -5.85 -9.54
C GLY A 91 -9.98 -4.88 -8.95
N GLN A 92 -10.25 -3.58 -9.14
CA GLN A 92 -9.42 -2.50 -8.61
C GLN A 92 -9.43 -2.39 -7.07
N ASN A 93 -10.18 -3.24 -6.35
CA ASN A 93 -10.02 -3.40 -4.90
C ASN A 93 -8.77 -4.23 -4.52
N ILE A 94 -8.03 -4.73 -5.50
CA ILE A 94 -6.74 -5.37 -5.32
C ILE A 94 -5.67 -4.49 -5.97
N MET A 95 -4.55 -4.33 -5.27
CA MET A 95 -3.29 -3.88 -5.85
C MET A 95 -2.25 -5.00 -5.77
N LEU A 96 -1.46 -5.19 -6.83
CA LEU A 96 -0.25 -6.03 -6.81
C LEU A 96 0.97 -5.12 -6.71
N SER A 97 1.68 -5.16 -5.58
CA SER A 97 2.91 -4.40 -5.32
C SER A 97 4.07 -5.35 -5.00
N SER A 98 4.97 -5.58 -5.97
CA SER A 98 6.11 -6.47 -5.80
C SER A 98 7.33 -6.03 -6.62
N ASN A 99 8.52 -6.25 -6.07
CA ASN A 99 9.80 -5.87 -6.65
C ASN A 99 10.44 -6.95 -7.53
N ASP A 100 9.96 -8.20 -7.42
CA ASP A 100 10.42 -9.34 -8.19
C ASP A 100 9.19 -10.13 -8.65
N THR A 101 8.47 -9.53 -9.59
CA THR A 101 7.12 -9.98 -9.99
C THR A 101 7.23 -10.99 -11.13
N THR A 102 6.70 -12.19 -10.92
CA THR A 102 6.76 -13.26 -11.93
C THR A 102 5.64 -13.15 -12.95
N VAL A 103 5.77 -13.87 -14.08
CA VAL A 103 4.69 -14.05 -15.08
C VAL A 103 3.41 -14.56 -14.42
N LEU A 104 3.52 -15.48 -13.45
CA LEU A 104 2.37 -16.02 -12.72
C LEU A 104 1.67 -14.94 -11.88
N ASP A 105 2.45 -14.08 -11.21
CA ASP A 105 1.90 -12.99 -10.39
C ASP A 105 1.14 -11.98 -11.25
N PHE A 106 1.75 -11.53 -12.36
CA PHE A 106 1.11 -10.61 -13.29
C PHE A 106 -0.12 -11.22 -13.96
N ALA A 107 -0.04 -12.46 -14.45
CA ALA A 107 -1.18 -13.12 -15.09
C ALA A 107 -2.34 -13.26 -14.09
N ARG A 108 -2.05 -13.58 -12.83
CA ARG A 108 -3.06 -13.68 -11.78
C ARG A 108 -3.65 -12.32 -11.43
N ALA A 109 -2.85 -11.27 -11.31
CA ALA A 109 -3.34 -9.92 -11.05
C ALA A 109 -4.25 -9.44 -12.20
N HIS A 110 -3.84 -9.69 -13.43
CA HIS A 110 -4.62 -9.36 -14.63
C HIS A 110 -5.95 -10.12 -14.67
N GLU A 111 -5.95 -11.44 -14.42
CA GLU A 111 -7.17 -12.26 -14.33
C GLU A 111 -8.17 -11.71 -13.31
N LEU A 112 -7.66 -11.19 -12.18
CA LEU A 112 -8.49 -10.63 -11.12
C LEU A 112 -8.90 -9.18 -11.35
N GLY A 113 -8.37 -8.52 -12.39
CA GLY A 113 -8.58 -7.10 -12.67
C GLY A 113 -7.93 -6.17 -11.64
N ALA A 114 -6.86 -6.62 -10.98
CA ALA A 114 -6.12 -5.84 -10.00
C ALA A 114 -5.39 -4.65 -10.64
N ILE A 115 -5.17 -3.60 -9.85
CA ILE A 115 -4.21 -2.55 -10.20
C ILE A 115 -2.81 -3.14 -10.05
N ILE A 116 -1.99 -3.03 -11.08
CA ILE A 116 -0.60 -3.48 -11.03
C ILE A 116 0.28 -2.27 -10.71
N ASN A 117 1.02 -2.34 -9.60
CA ASN A 117 2.00 -1.34 -9.18
C ASN A 117 3.42 -1.81 -9.53
N LEU A 118 3.97 -1.25 -10.61
CA LEU A 118 5.30 -1.60 -11.12
C LEU A 118 6.39 -1.02 -10.24
N ASP A 119 7.28 -1.88 -9.75
CA ASP A 119 8.43 -1.48 -8.94
C ASP A 119 9.67 -1.17 -9.80
N ALA A 120 9.74 -1.71 -11.02
CA ALA A 120 10.82 -1.46 -11.99
C ALA A 120 10.29 -1.35 -13.44
N GLY A 121 11.02 -0.64 -14.29
CA GLY A 121 10.81 -0.61 -15.74
C GLY A 121 11.48 -1.82 -16.43
N GLY A 122 11.86 -1.66 -17.70
CA GLY A 122 12.74 -2.60 -18.41
C GLY A 122 12.25 -4.06 -18.38
N ASP A 123 13.02 -4.94 -17.73
CA ASP A 123 12.75 -6.39 -17.67
C ASP A 123 11.37 -6.69 -17.05
N MET A 124 10.93 -5.93 -16.05
CA MET A 124 9.61 -6.13 -15.43
C MET A 124 8.46 -5.82 -16.41
N LEU A 125 8.64 -4.84 -17.31
CA LEU A 125 7.67 -4.59 -18.39
C LEU A 125 7.64 -5.76 -19.38
N THR A 126 8.80 -6.34 -19.69
CA THR A 126 8.88 -7.54 -20.53
C THR A 126 8.13 -8.72 -19.90
N THR A 127 8.30 -8.94 -18.59
CA THR A 127 7.57 -9.98 -17.85
C THR A 127 6.07 -9.72 -17.79
N LEU A 128 5.66 -8.46 -17.63
CA LEU A 128 4.25 -8.07 -17.70
C LEU A 128 3.66 -8.39 -19.08
N GLU A 129 4.36 -8.03 -20.17
CA GLU A 129 3.92 -8.32 -21.53
C GLU A 129 3.87 -9.81 -21.83
N GLU A 130 4.79 -10.61 -21.31
CA GLU A 130 4.72 -12.07 -21.39
C GLU A 130 3.45 -12.60 -20.71
N ALA A 131 3.06 -12.01 -19.57
CA ALA A 131 1.91 -12.44 -18.80
C ALA A 131 0.55 -12.04 -19.40
N VAL A 132 0.45 -10.83 -19.98
CA VAL A 132 -0.84 -10.25 -20.43
C VAL A 132 -0.96 -10.08 -21.95
N GLY A 133 0.13 -10.25 -22.69
CA GLY A 133 0.17 -10.04 -24.13
C GLY A 133 -0.26 -8.62 -24.53
N SER A 134 -1.14 -8.52 -25.52
CA SER A 134 -1.69 -7.22 -25.96
C SER A 134 -2.79 -6.65 -25.05
N ASN A 135 -3.19 -7.39 -24.00
CA ASN A 135 -4.30 -7.00 -23.13
C ASN A 135 -3.78 -6.20 -21.92
N MET A 136 -3.10 -5.08 -22.18
CA MET A 136 -2.57 -4.24 -21.11
C MET A 136 -3.72 -3.69 -20.23
N PRO A 137 -3.59 -3.67 -18.88
CA PRO A 137 -4.60 -3.07 -18.02
C PRO A 137 -4.81 -1.59 -18.34
N GLN A 138 -6.05 -1.11 -18.21
CA GLN A 138 -6.36 0.31 -18.43
C GLN A 138 -5.79 1.24 -17.35
N VAL A 139 -5.64 0.71 -16.13
CA VAL A 139 -5.12 1.41 -14.97
C VAL A 139 -3.82 0.75 -14.53
N MET A 140 -2.73 1.51 -14.51
CA MET A 140 -1.42 1.03 -14.07
C MET A 140 -0.81 1.99 -13.06
N CYS A 141 -0.13 1.46 -12.05
CA CYS A 141 0.60 2.25 -11.08
C CYS A 141 2.11 1.99 -11.23
N ALA A 142 2.94 2.94 -10.83
CA ALA A 142 4.36 2.69 -10.67
C ALA A 142 4.90 3.36 -9.42
N ARG A 143 5.90 2.71 -8.83
CA ARG A 143 6.55 3.15 -7.61
C ARG A 143 7.73 4.06 -7.92
N LEU A 144 7.70 5.25 -7.33
CA LEU A 144 8.84 6.17 -7.26
C LEU A 144 9.81 5.73 -6.15
N ASN A 145 11.09 5.73 -6.48
CA ASN A 145 12.18 5.91 -5.54
C ASN A 145 12.70 7.36 -5.67
N PRO A 146 12.45 8.23 -4.68
CA PRO A 146 12.89 9.62 -4.74
C PRO A 146 14.41 9.78 -4.50
N GLY A 147 15.15 8.70 -4.24
CA GLY A 147 16.55 8.76 -3.86
C GLY A 147 16.76 9.52 -2.54
N GLY A 148 17.99 9.95 -2.27
CA GLY A 148 18.35 10.74 -1.09
C GLY A 148 17.73 12.15 -0.99
N VAL A 149 16.77 12.50 -1.86
CA VAL A 149 16.12 13.84 -1.91
C VAL A 149 15.00 13.98 -0.87
N PHE A 150 14.52 12.86 -0.33
CA PHE A 150 13.61 12.88 0.80
C PHE A 150 14.42 12.74 2.10
N GLU A 151 14.29 13.69 3.01
CA GLU A 151 14.84 13.59 4.37
C GLU A 151 13.68 13.83 5.34
N SER A 152 13.27 12.78 6.08
CA SER A 152 12.48 12.95 7.30
C SER A 152 13.43 13.29 8.45
N GLN A 153 12.96 14.07 9.43
CA GLN A 153 13.79 14.57 10.54
C GLN A 153 14.49 13.46 11.35
N ASN A 154 14.01 12.21 11.29
CA ASN A 154 14.58 11.06 11.98
C ASN A 154 15.22 10.00 11.06
N GLY A 155 15.48 10.35 9.80
CA GLY A 155 16.10 9.46 8.81
C GLY A 155 15.10 8.55 8.12
N ILE A 156 15.38 8.25 6.85
CA ILE A 156 14.68 7.21 6.10
C ILE A 156 15.18 5.84 6.57
N ILE A 157 14.33 4.80 6.45
CA ILE A 157 14.82 3.43 6.59
C ILE A 157 15.81 3.14 5.46
N GLY A 158 17.09 3.13 5.81
CA GLY A 158 18.19 2.92 4.86
C GLY A 158 18.52 4.17 4.06
N ASN A 159 19.44 4.01 3.10
CA ASN A 159 19.72 5.01 2.09
C ASN A 159 18.82 4.70 0.88
N PRO A 160 17.94 5.62 0.45
CA PRO A 160 17.12 5.41 -0.75
C PRO A 160 17.94 5.03 -2.00
N ASP A 161 19.19 5.51 -2.08
CA ASP A 161 20.11 5.19 -3.18
C ASP A 161 20.55 3.71 -3.15
N ASP A 162 20.48 3.06 -1.97
CA ASP A 162 20.74 1.64 -1.77
C ASP A 162 19.44 0.79 -1.78
N ALA A 163 18.28 1.44 -1.89
CA ALA A 163 16.99 0.75 -1.87
C ALA A 163 16.72 0.07 -3.22
N LYS A 164 16.58 -1.26 -3.18
CA LYS A 164 16.25 -2.09 -4.35
C LYS A 164 14.85 -1.87 -4.95
N PHE A 165 14.10 -0.88 -4.45
CA PHE A 165 12.68 -0.73 -4.69
C PHE A 165 12.39 0.57 -5.43
N GLY A 166 11.49 0.50 -6.40
CA GLY A 166 10.99 1.67 -7.11
C GLY A 166 11.93 2.17 -8.19
N MET A 167 11.40 3.07 -9.01
CA MET A 167 12.05 3.66 -10.16
C MET A 167 12.56 5.07 -9.86
N THR A 168 13.67 5.45 -10.48
CA THR A 168 14.04 6.87 -10.56
C THR A 168 12.98 7.65 -11.35
N GLU A 169 12.99 8.97 -11.22
CA GLU A 169 12.09 9.82 -11.99
C GLU A 169 12.24 9.58 -13.52
N GLU A 170 13.46 9.50 -14.03
CA GLU A 170 13.71 9.23 -15.46
C GLU A 170 13.08 7.90 -15.92
N GLN A 171 13.24 6.84 -15.12
CA GLN A 171 12.65 5.53 -15.39
C GLN A 171 11.12 5.56 -15.36
N LEU A 172 10.50 6.35 -14.48
CA LEU A 172 9.05 6.54 -14.46
C LEU A 172 8.56 7.20 -15.75
N PHE A 173 9.24 8.25 -16.22
CA PHE A 173 8.88 8.92 -17.47
C PHE A 173 8.93 7.96 -18.65
N GLN A 174 10.02 7.19 -18.76
CA GLN A 174 10.17 6.18 -19.82
C GLN A 174 9.08 5.10 -19.72
N THR A 175 8.80 4.61 -18.52
CA THR A 175 7.81 3.56 -18.26
C THR A 175 6.39 4.03 -18.61
N PHE A 176 5.99 5.22 -18.17
CA PHE A 176 4.65 5.75 -18.45
C PHE A 176 4.48 6.14 -19.92
N ALA A 177 5.52 6.68 -20.58
CA ALA A 177 5.49 6.90 -22.02
C ALA A 177 5.26 5.59 -22.78
N TYR A 178 5.97 4.52 -22.39
CA TYR A 178 5.79 3.20 -22.99
C TYR A 178 4.36 2.65 -22.77
N LEU A 179 3.89 2.65 -21.53
CA LEU A 179 2.55 2.17 -21.17
C LEU A 179 1.44 2.96 -21.90
N LYS A 180 1.60 4.27 -22.10
CA LYS A 180 0.69 5.08 -22.94
C LYS A 180 0.60 4.51 -24.36
N THR A 181 1.72 4.11 -24.98
CA THR A 181 1.70 3.48 -26.32
C THR A 181 1.01 2.12 -26.34
N LYS A 182 0.88 1.47 -25.18
CA LYS A 182 0.19 0.18 -25.00
C LYS A 182 -1.30 0.35 -24.65
N GLY A 183 -1.81 1.59 -24.64
CA GLY A 183 -3.23 1.87 -24.43
C GLY A 183 -3.65 1.95 -22.96
N VAL A 184 -2.71 2.11 -22.03
CA VAL A 184 -3.02 2.50 -20.65
C VAL A 184 -3.55 3.94 -20.66
N THR A 185 -4.67 4.17 -19.97
CA THR A 185 -5.38 5.45 -19.99
C THR A 185 -5.36 6.18 -18.65
N GLU A 186 -5.15 5.46 -17.55
CA GLU A 186 -5.08 6.03 -16.20
C GLU A 186 -3.87 5.51 -15.44
N PHE A 187 -3.17 6.43 -14.79
CA PHE A 187 -1.89 6.16 -14.13
C PHE A 187 -1.96 6.48 -12.64
N GLY A 188 -1.33 5.64 -11.83
CA GLY A 188 -1.10 5.88 -10.41
C GLY A 188 0.37 6.11 -10.09
N LEU A 189 0.65 6.94 -9.08
CA LEU A 189 1.99 7.05 -8.50
C LEU A 189 1.99 6.48 -7.09
N HIS A 190 2.99 5.69 -6.77
CA HIS A 190 3.20 5.10 -5.46
C HIS A 190 4.57 5.49 -4.90
N ALA A 191 4.69 5.64 -3.59
CA ALA A 191 5.99 5.61 -2.93
C ALA A 191 5.90 5.01 -1.53
N PHE A 192 6.95 4.30 -1.12
CA PHE A 192 7.08 3.75 0.23
C PHE A 192 8.54 3.86 0.67
N LEU A 193 8.80 4.78 1.60
CA LEU A 193 10.15 5.16 2.02
C LEU A 193 10.47 4.72 3.45
N ALA A 194 9.46 4.64 4.33
CA ALA A 194 9.66 4.28 5.73
C ALA A 194 8.57 3.32 6.23
N SER A 195 8.96 2.48 7.19
CA SER A 195 8.06 1.67 7.99
C SER A 195 8.07 2.16 9.43
N ASN A 196 6.95 2.01 10.12
CA ASN A 196 6.75 2.50 11.47
C ASN A 196 7.06 4.01 11.65
N ALA A 197 6.72 4.82 10.64
CA ALA A 197 6.90 6.26 10.64
C ALA A 197 6.13 6.89 11.81
N GLN A 198 6.86 7.59 12.69
CA GLN A 198 6.28 8.21 13.88
C GLN A 198 5.96 9.70 13.64
N GLU A 199 6.59 10.32 12.65
CA GLU A 199 6.41 11.74 12.37
C GLU A 199 5.12 12.01 11.59
N GLU A 200 4.34 13.00 12.03
CA GLU A 200 3.09 13.40 11.40
C GLU A 200 3.29 14.12 10.06
N ASP A 201 4.49 14.69 9.82
CA ASP A 201 4.82 15.44 8.61
C ASP A 201 5.37 14.56 7.47
N TYR A 202 5.73 13.29 7.75
CA TYR A 202 6.23 12.34 6.75
C TYR A 202 5.27 12.20 5.55
N TYR A 203 4.00 11.88 5.80
CA TYR A 203 3.01 11.67 4.73
C TYR A 203 2.64 12.96 3.98
N PRO A 204 2.40 14.11 4.64
CA PRO A 204 2.24 15.39 3.95
C PRO A 204 3.42 15.74 3.04
N ASN A 205 4.66 15.55 3.51
CA ASN A 205 5.85 15.81 2.70
C ASN A 205 5.94 14.85 1.50
N LEU A 206 5.65 13.57 1.70
CA LEU A 206 5.64 12.58 0.63
C LEU A 206 4.54 12.89 -0.41
N ALA A 207 3.35 13.25 0.06
CA ALA A 207 2.25 13.64 -0.80
C ALA A 207 2.65 14.81 -1.71
N ARG A 208 3.27 15.86 -1.14
CA ARG A 208 3.76 17.01 -1.92
C ARG A 208 4.69 16.58 -3.06
N VAL A 209 5.67 15.72 -2.78
CA VAL A 209 6.61 15.20 -3.80
C VAL A 209 5.86 14.47 -4.92
N LEU A 210 4.92 13.60 -4.58
CA LEU A 210 4.16 12.84 -5.57
C LEU A 210 3.19 13.72 -6.38
N PHE A 211 2.57 14.72 -5.77
CA PHE A 211 1.70 15.68 -6.46
C PHE A 211 2.50 16.57 -7.44
N GLU A 212 3.67 17.06 -7.02
CA GLU A 212 4.57 17.82 -7.91
C GLU A 212 5.01 16.97 -9.11
N LEU A 213 5.38 15.71 -8.87
CA LEU A 213 5.74 14.77 -9.93
C LEU A 213 4.56 14.45 -10.86
N ALA A 214 3.35 14.28 -10.32
CA ALA A 214 2.14 14.03 -11.11
C ALA A 214 1.87 15.17 -12.10
N VAL A 215 2.00 16.42 -11.65
CA VAL A 215 1.86 17.61 -12.52
C VAL A 215 2.91 17.61 -13.63
N LYS A 216 4.15 17.25 -13.31
CA LYS A 216 5.24 17.18 -14.28
C LYS A 216 5.00 16.11 -15.35
N LEU A 217 4.67 14.88 -14.93
CA LEU A 217 4.34 13.76 -15.82
C LEU A 217 3.16 14.09 -16.72
N HIS A 218 2.10 14.71 -16.19
CA HIS A 218 0.96 15.15 -16.98
C HIS A 218 1.37 16.14 -18.08
N ARG A 219 2.16 17.17 -17.74
CA ARG A 219 2.57 18.21 -18.69
C ARG A 219 3.47 17.69 -19.80
N GLU A 220 4.37 16.76 -19.48
CA GLU A 220 5.40 16.30 -20.42
C GLU A 220 4.93 15.09 -21.25
N LEU A 221 4.10 14.21 -20.69
CA LEU A 221 3.66 12.98 -21.37
C LEU A 221 2.20 13.04 -21.83
N ASP A 222 1.43 14.04 -21.40
CA ASP A 222 -0.01 14.16 -21.66
C ASP A 222 -0.76 12.88 -21.21
N ILE A 223 -0.53 12.48 -19.96
CA ILE A 223 -1.19 11.33 -19.32
C ILE A 223 -2.09 11.77 -18.18
N HIS A 224 -3.11 10.96 -17.86
CA HIS A 224 -4.00 11.18 -16.73
C HIS A 224 -3.48 10.44 -15.50
N ILE A 225 -3.02 11.19 -14.48
CA ILE A 225 -2.68 10.63 -13.17
C ILE A 225 -3.96 10.61 -12.32
N GLY A 226 -4.57 9.42 -12.16
CA GLY A 226 -5.87 9.24 -11.50
C GLY A 226 -5.79 9.15 -9.98
N PHE A 227 -4.66 8.67 -9.44
CA PHE A 227 -4.48 8.54 -7.99
C PHE A 227 -3.02 8.61 -7.56
N ILE A 228 -2.84 8.96 -6.28
CA ILE A 228 -1.57 8.93 -5.56
C ILE A 228 -1.72 7.94 -4.41
N ASP A 229 -0.84 6.96 -4.34
CA ASP A 229 -0.73 5.97 -3.28
C ASP A 229 0.46 6.32 -2.37
N LEU A 230 0.16 6.76 -1.15
CA LEU A 230 1.15 7.10 -0.12
C LEU A 230 1.68 5.88 0.64
N SER A 231 1.24 4.68 0.23
CA SER A 231 1.51 3.39 0.84
C SER A 231 1.13 3.32 2.33
N GLY A 232 1.66 2.31 3.01
CA GLY A 232 1.48 2.10 4.45
C GLY A 232 2.65 2.65 5.25
N GLY A 233 2.94 2.00 6.38
CA GLY A 233 4.09 2.34 7.22
C GLY A 233 3.76 3.25 8.41
N ILE A 234 2.49 3.59 8.62
CA ILE A 234 2.06 4.40 9.76
C ILE A 234 2.48 3.68 11.05
N GLY A 235 3.14 4.41 11.94
CA GLY A 235 3.67 3.90 13.19
C GLY A 235 2.62 3.32 14.13
N VAL A 236 3.05 2.36 14.94
CA VAL A 236 2.32 1.89 16.12
C VAL A 236 3.24 1.96 17.33
N ALA A 237 2.66 2.23 18.50
CA ALA A 237 3.42 2.19 19.75
C ALA A 237 3.60 0.73 20.13
N TYR A 238 4.82 0.22 20.12
CA TYR A 238 5.15 -1.12 20.61
C TYR A 238 5.27 -1.13 22.14
N GLU A 239 5.91 -0.10 22.70
CA GLU A 239 6.16 0.07 24.13
C GLU A 239 5.17 1.05 24.78
N PRO A 240 4.96 1.00 26.12
CA PRO A 240 3.95 1.83 26.79
C PRO A 240 4.20 3.33 26.82
N ASP A 241 5.45 3.76 26.64
CA ASP A 241 5.93 5.13 26.62
C ASP A 241 6.02 5.72 25.20
N GLN A 242 5.90 4.87 24.17
CA GLN A 242 5.82 5.32 22.79
C GLN A 242 4.46 5.97 22.51
N VAL A 243 4.50 7.05 21.74
CA VAL A 243 3.32 7.78 21.26
C VAL A 243 3.00 7.29 19.86
N GLU A 244 1.72 6.99 19.60
CA GLU A 244 1.27 6.67 18.25
C GLU A 244 1.07 7.94 17.42
N PRO A 245 1.31 7.89 16.11
CA PRO A 245 0.99 9.01 15.22
C PRO A 245 -0.49 9.36 15.25
N ASP A 246 -0.82 10.66 15.24
CA ASP A 246 -2.19 11.11 15.06
C ASP A 246 -2.59 10.99 13.58
N VAL A 247 -3.28 9.90 13.26
CA VAL A 247 -3.76 9.59 11.91
C VAL A 247 -4.69 10.67 11.36
N LEU A 248 -5.49 11.34 12.21
CA LEU A 248 -6.36 12.44 11.77
C LEU A 248 -5.53 13.67 11.40
N ALA A 249 -4.50 13.98 12.20
CA ALA A 249 -3.58 15.07 11.90
C ALA A 249 -2.82 14.82 10.58
N ILE A 250 -2.35 13.58 10.36
CA ILE A 250 -1.74 13.13 9.11
C ILE A 250 -2.69 13.37 7.92
N GLY A 251 -3.94 12.89 8.02
CA GLY A 251 -4.94 13.06 6.96
C GLY A 251 -5.24 14.54 6.65
N GLN A 252 -5.30 15.40 7.66
CA GLN A 252 -5.43 16.85 7.46
C GLN A 252 -4.17 17.50 6.89
N GLY A 253 -2.99 16.95 7.22
CA GLY A 253 -1.72 17.39 6.65
C GLY A 253 -1.63 17.13 5.16
N VAL A 254 -2.02 15.93 4.71
CA VAL A 254 -2.05 15.55 3.29
C VAL A 254 -3.06 16.38 2.49
N LYS A 255 -4.17 16.80 3.11
CA LYS A 255 -5.20 17.62 2.46
C LYS A 255 -4.72 19.03 2.06
N ARG A 256 -3.79 19.60 2.84
CA ARG A 256 -3.35 21.00 2.69
C ARG A 256 -2.39 21.15 1.52
#